data_AF-A0A1C9WX29-F1
#
_entry.id   AF-A0A1C9WX29-F1
#
_cell.length_a   1.000
_cell.length_b   1.000
_cell.length_c   1.000
_cell.angle_alpha   90.00
_cell.angle_beta   90.00
_cell.angle_gamma   90.00
#
_symmetry.space_group_name_H-M   'P 1'
#
loop_
_entity.id
_entity.type
_entity.pdbx_description
1 polymer ?
#
loop_
_entity_poly.entity_id
_entity_poly.type
_entity_poly.pdbx_seq_one_letter_code
_entity_poly.pdbx_strand_id
1 'polypeptide(L)' 'MLTLEQVQEVLNVKSALVYSLVRSGELPAGQFGGRGVWRVRESDLAAYIEAAFAKTAERIAAGQIKDDDVTAED' A
#
# COMPACT_ATOMS: atom_id res chain seq x y z
N MET A 1 -10.04 3.23 12.28
CA MET A 1 -10.04 3.98 10.99
C MET A 1 -8.79 4.83 10.94
N LEU A 2 -8.04 4.77 9.84
CA LEU A 2 -6.72 5.39 9.70
C LEU A 2 -6.77 6.63 8.80
N THR A 3 -5.97 7.65 9.13
CA THR A 3 -5.64 8.74 8.20
C THR A 3 -4.64 8.27 7.16
N LEU A 4 -4.47 9.00 6.05
CA LEU A 4 -3.42 8.68 5.07
C LEU A 4 -2.00 8.79 5.66
N GLU A 5 -1.82 9.67 6.66
CA GLU A 5 -0.57 9.81 7.40
C GLU A 5 -0.29 8.59 8.28
N GLN A 6 -1.29 8.08 8.99
CA GLN A 6 -1.14 6.83 9.76
C GLN A 6 -0.85 5.63 8.86
N VAL A 7 -1.48 5.56 7.67
CA VAL A 7 -1.16 4.53 6.67
C VAL A 7 0.28 4.66 6.18
N GLN A 8 0.73 5.90 5.95
CA GLN A 8 2.11 6.19 5.55
C GLN A 8 3.11 5.68 6.60
N GLU A 9 2.85 5.94 7.87
CA GLU A 9 3.67 5.47 8.99
C GLU A 9 3.70 3.94 9.06
N VAL A 10 2.53 3.28 8.96
CA VAL A 10 2.43 1.81 9.03
C VAL A 10 3.19 1.14 7.88
N LEU A 11 3.04 1.65 6.65
CA LEU A 11 3.72 1.09 5.49
C LEU A 11 5.18 1.57 5.37
N ASN A 12 5.57 2.58 6.15
CA ASN A 12 6.86 3.27 6.06
C ASN A 12 7.19 3.73 4.62
N VAL A 13 6.26 4.46 4.01
CA VAL A 13 6.39 4.95 2.61
C VAL A 13 6.27 6.47 2.54
N LYS A 14 6.48 7.05 1.35
CA LYS A 14 6.20 8.47 1.12
C LYS A 14 4.70 8.71 0.98
N SER A 15 4.19 9.85 1.44
CA SER A 15 2.77 10.21 1.34
C SER A 15 2.25 10.13 -0.10
N ALA A 16 3.08 10.52 -1.08
CA ALA A 16 2.74 10.46 -2.50
C ALA A 16 2.34 9.05 -2.97
N LEU A 17 2.97 8.01 -2.43
CA LEU A 17 2.60 6.63 -2.75
C LEU A 17 1.22 6.29 -2.19
N VAL A 18 0.96 6.61 -0.92
CA VAL A 18 -0.35 6.37 -0.29
C VAL A 18 -1.47 7.08 -1.07
N TYR A 19 -1.25 8.33 -1.47
CA TYR A 19 -2.20 9.07 -2.32
C TYR A 19 -2.42 8.39 -3.67
N SER A 20 -1.36 7.89 -4.30
CA SER A 20 -1.45 7.16 -5.57
C SER A 20 -2.30 5.90 -5.43
N LEU A 21 -2.08 5.10 -4.38
CA LEU A 21 -2.83 3.87 -4.11
C LEU A 21 -4.32 4.14 -3.87
N VAL A 22 -4.64 5.18 -3.11
CA VAL A 22 -6.03 5.59 -2.89
C VAL A 22 -6.67 6.10 -4.18
N ARG A 23 -5.91 6.84 -5.00
CA ARG A 23 -6.43 7.40 -6.25
C ARG A 23 -6.60 6.35 -7.35
N SER A 24 -5.73 5.34 -7.41
CA SER A 24 -5.86 4.19 -8.31
C SER A 24 -6.95 3.22 -7.85
N GLY A 25 -7.32 3.26 -6.56
CA GLY A 25 -8.27 2.35 -5.95
C GLY A 25 -7.64 1.04 -5.46
N GLU A 26 -6.32 0.89 -5.57
CA GLU A 26 -5.58 -0.26 -5.03
C GLU A 26 -5.65 -0.32 -3.50
N LEU A 27 -5.74 0.85 -2.84
CA LEU A 27 -6.05 0.93 -1.42
C LEU A 27 -7.43 1.57 -1.22
N PRO A 28 -8.46 0.80 -0.84
CA PRO A 28 -9.79 1.33 -0.58
C PRO A 28 -9.77 2.39 0.53
N ALA A 29 -10.33 3.57 0.23
CA ALA A 29 -10.51 4.64 1.20
C ALA A 29 -11.88 5.30 1.04
N GLY A 30 -12.51 5.63 2.16
CA GLY A 30 -13.70 6.45 2.20
C GLY A 30 -13.35 7.93 2.33
N GLN A 31 -14.01 8.79 1.54
CA GLN A 31 -13.93 10.23 1.72
C GLN A 31 -15.08 10.69 2.62
N PHE A 32 -14.75 11.32 3.75
CA PHE A 32 -15.74 11.74 4.75
C PHE A 32 -15.75 13.26 4.91
N GLY A 33 -16.90 13.90 4.72
CA GLY A 33 -17.01 15.35 4.87
C GLY A 33 -16.41 16.12 3.68
N GLY A 34 -15.67 17.19 3.96
CA GLY A 34 -15.13 18.10 2.94
C GLY A 34 -14.05 17.49 2.03
N ARG A 35 -13.54 18.31 1.11
CA ARG A 35 -12.49 17.89 0.17
C ARG A 35 -11.21 17.50 0.93
N GLY A 36 -10.70 16.29 0.68
CA GLY A 36 -9.37 15.86 1.17
C GLY A 36 -9.37 15.04 2.47
N VAL A 37 -10.51 14.82 3.11
CA VAL A 37 -10.57 13.98 4.32
C VAL A 37 -10.81 12.52 3.92
N TRP A 38 -9.71 11.79 3.73
CA TRP A 38 -9.71 10.36 3.43
C TRP A 38 -9.49 9.53 4.69
N ARG A 39 -10.16 8.37 4.75
CA ARG A 39 -10.00 7.38 5.82
C ARG A 39 -9.92 5.99 5.22
N VAL A 40 -8.96 5.21 5.70
CA VAL A 40 -8.77 3.80 5.32
C VAL A 40 -9.22 2.94 6.50
N ARG A 41 -9.95 1.86 6.23
CA ARG A 41 -10.25 0.87 7.28
C ARG A 41 -9.00 0.06 7.54
N GLU A 42 -8.75 -0.29 8.80
CA GLU A 42 -7.62 -1.16 9.17
C GLU A 42 -7.68 -2.50 8.43
N SER A 43 -8.88 -3.06 8.24
CA SER A 43 -9.09 -4.28 7.46
C SER A 43 -8.69 -4.13 5.99
N ASP A 44 -8.92 -2.95 5.38
CA ASP A 44 -8.57 -2.71 3.98
C ASP A 44 -7.05 -2.56 3.83
N LEU A 45 -6.40 -1.89 4.78
CA LEU A 45 -4.93 -1.81 4.81
C LEU A 45 -4.31 -3.19 5.01
N ALA A 46 -4.82 -3.99 5.96
CA ALA A 46 -4.36 -5.35 6.18
C ALA A 46 -4.51 -6.21 4.91
N ALA A 47 -5.69 -6.16 4.27
CA ALA A 47 -5.93 -6.91 3.03
C ALA A 47 -5.01 -6.47 1.88
N TYR A 48 -4.71 -5.18 1.76
CA TYR A 48 -3.73 -4.67 0.78
C TYR A 48 -2.33 -5.23 1.04
N ILE A 49 -1.88 -5.23 2.30
CA ILE A 49 -0.57 -5.77 2.69
C ILE A 49 -0.48 -7.25 2.33
N GLU A 50 -1.48 -8.05 2.72
CA GLU A 50 -1.53 -9.48 2.40
C GLU A 50 -1.49 -9.74 0.89
N ALA A 51 -2.28 -8.99 0.10
CA ALA A 51 -2.28 -9.12 -1.36
C ALA A 51 -0.92 -8.74 -1.98
N ALA A 52 -0.24 -7.72 -1.46
CA ALA A 52 1.08 -7.31 -1.93
C ALA A 52 2.14 -8.39 -1.69
N PHE A 53 2.13 -9.03 -0.52
CA PHE A 53 3.01 -10.15 -0.21
C PHE A 53 2.68 -11.40 -1.03
N ALA A 54 1.39 -11.74 -1.19
CA ALA A 54 0.97 -12.87 -2.02
C ALA A 54 1.44 -12.72 -3.48
N LYS A 55 1.23 -11.54 -4.09
CA LYS A 55 1.70 -11.21 -5.44
C LYS A 55 3.23 -11.34 -5.55
N THR A 56 3.96 -10.93 -4.52
CA THR A 56 5.42 -11.05 -4.48
C THR A 56 5.84 -12.52 -4.41
N ALA A 57 5.20 -13.31 -3.56
CA ALA A 57 5.44 -14.75 -3.44
C ALA A 57 5.15 -15.50 -4.76
N GLU A 58 4.07 -15.16 -5.44
CA GLU A 58 3.74 -15.72 -6.78
C GLU A 58 4.83 -15.42 -7.80
N ARG A 59 5.36 -14.18 -7.83
CA ARG A 59 6.46 -13.80 -8.73
C ARG A 59 7.75 -14.55 -8.41
N ILE A 60 8.06 -14.75 -7.13
CA ILE A 60 9.23 -15.55 -6.70
C ILE A 60 9.05 -17.00 -7.16
N ALA A 61 7.89 -17.61 -6.90
CA ALA A 61 7.59 -18.98 -7.30
C ALA A 61 7.64 -19.17 -8.83
N ALA A 62 7.26 -18.14 -9.59
CA ALA A 62 7.33 -18.11 -11.05
C ALA A 62 8.76 -17.83 -11.60
N GLY A 63 9.76 -17.61 -10.73
CA GLY A 63 11.13 -17.28 -11.12
C GLY A 63 11.28 -15.90 -11.80
N GLN A 64 10.36 -14.98 -11.52
CA GLN A 64 10.26 -13.67 -12.17
C GLN A 64 10.96 -12.54 -11.40
N ILE A 65 11.50 -12.82 -10.21
CA ILE A 65 12.31 -11.86 -9.44
C ILE A 65 13.79 -12.23 -9.65
N LYS A 66 14.59 -11.26 -10.14
CA LYS A 66 16.04 -11.41 -10.29
C LYS A 66 16.72 -10.97 -8.98
N ASP A 67 17.81 -11.62 -8.60
CA ASP A 67 18.55 -11.34 -7.35
C ASP A 67 18.96 -9.85 -7.19
N ASP A 68 19.14 -9.10 -8.29
CA ASP A 68 19.50 -7.67 -8.26
C ASP A 68 18.40 -6.75 -7.67
N ASP A 69 17.12 -7.16 -7.62
CA ASP A 69 16.03 -6.35 -7.06
C ASP A 69 16.03 -6.32 -5.52
N VAL A 70 16.78 -7.21 -4.85
CA VAL A 70 16.81 -7.33 -3.38
C VAL A 70 17.85 -6.40 -2.74
N THR A 71 18.84 -5.92 -3.50
CA THR A 71 19.99 -5.13 -3.00
C THR A 71 19.91 -3.63 -3.24
N ALA A 72 18.77 -3.09 -3.68
CA ALA A 72 18.60 -1.64 -3.78
C ALA A 72 18.26 -1.03 -2.39
N GLU A 73 19.23 -1.07 -1.49
CA GLU A 73 19.27 -0.26 -0.27
C GLU A 73 19.80 1.15 -0.63
N ASP A 74 18.97 2.17 -0.45
CA ASP A 74 19.38 3.56 -0.16
C ASP A 74 18.80 3.93 1.22
#